data_AF-S8DXF5-F1
#
_entry.id   AF-S8DXF5-F1
#
_cell.length_a   1.000
_cell.length_b   1.000
_cell.length_c   1.000
_cell.angle_alpha   90.00
_cell.angle_beta   90.00
_cell.angle_gamma   90.00
#
_symmetry.space_group_name_H-M   'P 1'
#
loop_
_entity.id
_entity.type
_entity.pdbx_description
1 polymer ?
#
loop_
_entity_poly.entity_id
_entity_poly.type
_entity_poly.pdbx_seq_one_letter_code
_entity_poly.pdbx_strand_id
1 'polypeptide(L)'
;CWFASPCGVPLHSTSAGSIRQHLARFHTADVDMRDGRARTRCQWWTTRGPCGREVFCEGLPRHVAGVHLKDTGCACPRCGRTLSRADALARHLALYCPSRQ
;
A
#
# COMPACT_ATOMS: atom_id res chain seq x y z
N CYS A 1 2.61 -7.85 -6.55
CA CYS A 1 1.67 -7.77 -5.41
C CYS A 1 1.74 -9.12 -4.67
N TRP A 2 1.49 -9.12 -3.35
CA TRP A 2 1.59 -10.33 -2.50
C TRP A 2 0.23 -10.74 -1.92
N PHE A 3 -0.88 -10.35 -2.55
CA PHE A 3 -2.22 -10.68 -2.09
C PHE A 3 -2.59 -12.13 -2.44
N ALA A 4 -3.03 -12.90 -1.45
CA ALA A 4 -3.26 -14.36 -1.47
C ALA A 4 -1.98 -15.20 -1.71
N SER A 5 -1.11 -14.77 -2.62
CA SER A 5 0.20 -15.33 -2.98
C SER A 5 0.95 -14.26 -3.81
N PRO A 6 2.28 -14.34 -4.05
CA PRO A 6 2.93 -13.52 -5.07
C PRO A 6 2.21 -13.65 -6.43
N CYS A 7 1.35 -12.68 -6.77
CA CYS A 7 0.50 -12.76 -7.96
C CYS A 7 1.23 -12.41 -9.27
N GLY A 8 2.54 -12.12 -9.22
CA GLY A 8 3.38 -11.80 -10.38
C GLY A 8 3.14 -10.41 -11.00
N VAL A 9 2.02 -9.75 -10.70
CA VAL A 9 1.71 -8.43 -11.26
C VAL A 9 2.32 -7.31 -10.39
N PRO A 10 3.16 -6.43 -10.96
CA PRO A 10 3.73 -5.30 -10.22
C PRO A 10 2.64 -4.29 -9.85
N LEU A 11 2.74 -3.72 -8.64
CA LEU A 11 1.94 -2.57 -8.25
C LEU A 11 2.68 -1.31 -8.67
N HIS A 12 2.13 -0.57 -9.63
CA HIS A 12 2.71 0.66 -10.15
C HIS A 12 2.68 1.80 -9.12
N SER A 13 1.70 1.79 -8.22
CA SER A 13 1.55 2.76 -7.14
C SER A 13 1.01 2.10 -5.88
N THR A 14 1.55 2.51 -4.74
CA THR A 14 1.15 2.08 -3.40
C THR A 14 0.00 2.91 -2.82
N SER A 15 -0.58 3.81 -3.63
CA SER A 15 -1.77 4.57 -3.25
C SER A 15 -3.01 3.68 -3.13
N ALA A 16 -3.89 3.99 -2.18
CA ALA A 16 -5.14 3.25 -1.95
C ALA A 16 -6.01 3.12 -3.22
N GLY A 17 -6.05 4.14 -4.07
CA GLY A 17 -6.79 4.09 -5.34
C GLY A 17 -6.21 3.08 -6.34
N SER A 18 -4.89 3.02 -6.47
CA SER A 18 -4.21 2.06 -7.36
C SER A 18 -4.35 0.64 -6.85
N ILE A 19 -4.22 0.43 -5.54
CA ILE A 19 -4.45 -0.87 -4.90
C ILE A 19 -5.90 -1.30 -5.08
N ARG A 20 -6.87 -0.40 -4.91
CA ARG A 20 -8.29 -0.69 -5.16
C ARG A 20 -8.50 -1.17 -6.60
N GLN A 21 -7.97 -0.45 -7.56
CA GLN A 21 -8.06 -0.82 -8.98
C GLN A 21 -7.40 -2.17 -9.25
N HIS A 22 -6.23 -2.43 -8.67
CA HIS A 22 -5.54 -3.70 -8.81
C HIS A 22 -6.35 -4.87 -8.23
N LEU A 23 -6.86 -4.73 -7.00
CA LEU A 23 -7.68 -5.76 -6.36
C LEU A 23 -8.98 -5.99 -7.15
N ALA A 24 -9.66 -4.93 -7.57
CA ALA A 24 -10.89 -5.03 -8.36
C ALA A 24 -10.68 -5.56 -9.78
N ARG A 25 -9.44 -5.63 -10.29
CA ARG A 25 -9.14 -6.14 -11.64
C ARG A 25 -8.58 -7.56 -11.64
N PHE A 26 -7.73 -7.88 -10.68
CA PHE A 26 -6.98 -9.13 -10.63
C PHE A 26 -7.40 -10.06 -9.48
N HIS A 27 -8.08 -9.53 -8.45
CA HIS A 27 -8.48 -10.26 -7.25
C HIS A 27 -9.99 -10.18 -7.00
N THR A 28 -10.80 -10.16 -8.06
CA THR A 28 -12.28 -10.12 -7.96
C THR A 28 -12.87 -11.37 -7.34
N ALA A 29 -12.18 -12.51 -7.44
CA ALA A 29 -12.56 -13.77 -6.81
C ALA A 29 -12.21 -13.81 -5.31
N ASP A 30 -11.15 -13.09 -4.89
CA ASP A 30 -10.70 -13.07 -3.50
C ASP A 30 -11.38 -11.95 -2.69
N VAL A 31 -11.76 -10.86 -3.37
CA VAL A 31 -12.34 -9.68 -2.74
C VAL A 31 -13.49 -9.13 -3.59
N ASP A 32 -14.71 -9.18 -3.03
CA ASP A 32 -15.84 -8.50 -3.64
C ASP A 32 -15.84 -7.01 -3.26
N MET A 33 -15.34 -6.18 -4.19
CA MET A 33 -15.29 -4.73 -4.05
C MET A 33 -16.60 -4.03 -4.45
N ARG A 34 -17.64 -4.80 -4.85
CA ARG A 34 -18.98 -4.26 -5.20
C ARG A 34 -19.81 -3.98 -3.96
N ASP A 35 -19.64 -4.77 -2.90
CA ASP A 35 -20.27 -4.52 -1.60
C ASP A 35 -19.27 -3.91 -0.61
N GLY A 36 -19.27 -2.57 -0.52
CA GLY A 36 -18.40 -1.83 0.39
C GLY A 36 -18.64 -2.13 1.88
N ARG A 37 -19.84 -2.65 2.23
CA ARG A 37 -20.21 -2.98 3.61
C ARG A 37 -19.80 -4.40 4.01
N ALA A 38 -19.43 -5.24 3.05
CA ALA A 38 -18.90 -6.56 3.34
C ALA A 38 -17.54 -6.47 4.06
N ARG A 39 -17.35 -7.36 5.03
CA ARG A 39 -16.05 -7.56 5.69
C ARG A 39 -15.32 -8.68 4.96
N THR A 40 -14.04 -8.45 4.70
CA THR A 40 -13.14 -9.40 4.08
C THR A 40 -11.90 -9.58 4.93
N ARG A 41 -11.23 -10.72 4.76
CA ARG A 41 -10.01 -11.04 5.48
C ARG A 41 -8.82 -10.70 4.59
N CYS A 42 -7.92 -9.85 5.07
CA CYS A 42 -6.72 -9.49 4.33
C CYS A 42 -5.85 -10.73 4.09
N GLN A 43 -5.70 -11.12 2.83
CA GLN A 43 -4.86 -12.25 2.43
C GLN A 43 -3.45 -11.84 2.03
N TRP A 44 -2.99 -10.66 2.44
CA TRP A 44 -1.64 -10.22 2.11
C TRP A 44 -0.59 -11.15 2.72
N TRP A 45 0.26 -11.73 1.88
CA TRP A 45 1.30 -12.66 2.28
C TRP A 45 2.51 -11.92 2.86
N THR A 46 2.94 -12.35 4.04
CA THR A 46 4.11 -11.82 4.75
C THR A 46 5.10 -12.94 5.03
N THR A 47 6.28 -12.59 5.56
CA THR A 47 7.30 -13.57 5.98
C THR A 47 6.81 -14.55 7.05
N ARG A 48 5.74 -14.20 7.78
CA ARG A 48 5.11 -15.05 8.81
C ARG A 48 3.81 -15.72 8.35
N GLY A 49 3.45 -15.61 7.07
CA GLY A 49 2.20 -16.10 6.50
C GLY A 49 1.20 -14.98 6.16
N PRO A 50 -0.07 -15.32 5.88
CA PRO A 50 -1.09 -14.37 5.47
C PRO A 50 -1.48 -13.44 6.63
N CYS A 51 -1.79 -12.18 6.33
CA CYS A 51 -2.14 -11.18 7.34
C CYS A 51 -3.35 -11.59 8.20
N GLY A 52 -4.40 -12.10 7.58
CA GLY A 52 -5.58 -12.65 8.26
C GLY A 52 -6.47 -11.62 8.96
N ARG A 53 -6.20 -10.31 8.82
CA ARG A 53 -6.94 -9.26 9.51
C ARG A 53 -8.27 -8.96 8.82
N GLU A 54 -9.36 -8.92 9.58
CA GLU A 54 -10.67 -8.54 9.06
C GLU A 54 -10.76 -7.03 8.88
N VAL A 55 -11.09 -6.61 7.67
CA VAL A 55 -11.26 -5.21 7.28
C VAL A 55 -12.48 -5.10 6.36
N PHE A 56 -13.10 -3.93 6.30
CA PHE A 56 -14.14 -3.68 5.31
C PHE A 56 -13.54 -3.71 3.90
N CYS A 57 -14.28 -4.21 2.91
CA CYS A 57 -13.83 -4.22 1.51
C CYS A 57 -13.43 -2.80 1.04
N GLU A 58 -14.19 -1.78 1.45
CA GLU A 58 -13.84 -0.38 1.16
C GLU A 58 -12.52 0.08 1.82
N GLY A 59 -12.22 -0.44 3.01
CA GLY A 59 -11.03 -0.10 3.80
C GLY A 59 -9.78 -0.94 3.45
N LEU A 60 -9.94 -2.07 2.78
CA LEU A 60 -8.85 -2.99 2.44
C LEU A 60 -7.71 -2.32 1.65
N PRO A 61 -7.95 -1.45 0.65
CA PRO A 61 -6.87 -0.79 -0.08
C PRO A 61 -6.02 0.12 0.82
N ARG A 62 -6.66 0.84 1.75
CA ARG A 62 -5.96 1.70 2.72
C ARG A 62 -5.19 0.87 3.73
N HIS A 63 -5.77 -0.25 4.18
CA HIS A 63 -5.09 -1.20 5.06
C HIS A 63 -3.81 -1.75 4.40
N VAL A 64 -3.91 -2.22 3.16
CA VAL A 64 -2.77 -2.74 2.40
C VAL A 64 -1.69 -1.67 2.20
N ALA A 65 -2.07 -0.46 1.80
CA ALA A 65 -1.15 0.67 1.63
C ALA A 65 -0.34 0.96 2.91
N GLY A 66 -1.03 1.12 4.04
CA GLY A 66 -0.40 1.53 5.29
C GLY A 66 0.33 0.41 6.03
N VAL A 67 -0.22 -0.81 6.03
CA VAL A 67 0.31 -1.92 6.84
C VAL A 67 1.36 -2.73 6.07
N HIS A 68 1.09 -3.02 4.80
CA HIS A 68 1.89 -4.01 4.05
C HIS A 68 2.85 -3.38 3.07
N LEU A 69 2.37 -2.40 2.32
CA LEU A 69 3.21 -1.65 1.39
C LEU A 69 4.03 -0.58 2.11
N LYS A 70 3.70 -0.30 3.39
CA LYS A 70 4.31 0.74 4.22
C LYS A 70 4.53 2.01 3.42
N ASP A 71 3.53 2.40 2.62
CA ASP A 71 3.48 3.71 2.00
C ASP A 71 3.04 4.73 3.06
N THR A 72 3.89 4.84 4.06
CA THR A 72 4.14 6.11 4.69
C THR A 72 5.42 6.74 4.11
N GLY A 73 6.08 6.05 3.16
CA GLY A 73 7.30 6.40 2.46
C GLY A 73 7.15 7.53 1.43
N CYS A 74 7.06 8.78 1.88
CA CYS A 74 7.26 9.93 1.02
C CYS A 74 8.71 9.95 0.49
N ALA A 75 8.90 9.50 -0.75
CA ALA A 75 10.21 9.55 -1.41
C ALA A 75 10.57 10.98 -1.79
N CYS A 76 11.79 11.40 -1.44
CA CYS A 76 12.30 12.68 -1.88
C CYS A 76 12.56 12.66 -3.40
N PRO A 77 11.97 13.56 -4.20
CA PRO A 77 12.20 13.61 -5.65
C PRO A 77 13.63 14.07 -6.01
N ARG A 78 14.39 14.62 -5.05
CA ARG A 78 15.75 15.14 -5.30
C ARG A 78 16.84 14.13 -4.98
N CYS A 79 16.73 13.43 -3.86
CA CYS A 79 17.75 12.47 -3.41
C CYS A 79 17.28 11.00 -3.41
N GLY A 80 16.03 10.74 -3.80
CA GLY A 80 15.44 9.40 -3.84
C GLY A 80 15.18 8.77 -2.45
N ARG A 81 15.48 9.47 -1.35
CA ARG A 81 15.36 8.91 0.00
C ARG A 81 13.89 8.74 0.40
N THR A 82 13.51 7.51 0.72
CA THR A 82 12.17 7.16 1.20
C THR A 82 12.03 7.53 2.67
N LEU A 83 11.08 8.40 2.99
CA LEU A 83 10.84 8.85 4.37
C LEU A 83 9.48 8.38 4.84
N SER A 84 9.44 7.77 6.02
CA SER A 84 8.24 7.09 6.52
C SER A 84 7.08 8.00 6.91
N ARG A 85 7.09 9.33 6.66
CA ARG A 85 5.94 10.23 6.85
C ARG A 85 6.04 11.49 5.97
N ALA A 86 4.91 12.13 5.66
CA ALA A 86 4.84 13.36 4.86
C ALA A 86 5.49 14.58 5.53
N ASP A 87 5.31 14.74 6.85
CA ASP A 87 5.97 15.80 7.64
C ASP A 87 7.49 15.60 7.70
N ALA A 88 7.93 14.34 7.78
CA ALA A 88 9.34 14.00 7.68
C ALA A 88 9.91 14.37 6.29
N LEU A 89 9.15 14.15 5.21
CA LEU A 89 9.54 14.61 3.87
C LEU A 89 9.60 16.13 3.77
N ALA A 90 8.60 16.86 4.27
CA ALA A 90 8.59 18.32 4.23
C ALA A 90 9.82 18.92 4.92
N ARG A 91 10.13 18.44 6.13
CA ARG A 91 11.32 18.86 6.87
C ARG A 91 12.62 18.45 6.18
N HIS A 92 12.66 17.26 5.60
CA HIS A 92 13.81 16.80 4.81
C HIS A 92 14.06 17.70 3.59
N LEU A 93 13.03 18.04 2.80
CA LEU A 93 13.14 18.93 1.64
C LEU A 93 13.63 20.33 2.03
N ALA A 94 13.18 20.82 3.19
CA ALA A 94 13.56 22.13 3.70
C ALA A 94 15.02 22.17 4.21
N LEU A 95 15.43 21.18 5.01
CA LEU A 95 16.64 21.29 5.83
C LEU A 95 17.71 20.20 5.58
N TYR A 96 17.31 18.99 5.20
CA TYR A 96 18.18 17.80 5.27
C TYR A 96 18.35 17.06 3.95
N CYS A 97 17.97 17.68 2.83
CA CYS A 97 18.05 17.08 1.51
C CYS A 97 19.49 17.21 0.99
N PRO A 98 20.26 16.11 0.84
CA PRO A 98 21.68 16.16 0.49
C PRO A 98 21.96 16.69 -0.92
N SER A 99 20.97 16.63 -1.82
CA SER A 99 20.97 17.25 -3.15
C SER A 99 20.72 18.78 -3.13
N ARG A 100 20.86 19.42 -1.96
CA ARG A 100 20.99 20.89 -1.81
C ARG A 100 22.47 21.34 -1.75
N GLN A 101 23.42 20.41 -1.76
CA GLN A 101 24.86 20.68 -1.76
C GLN A 101 25.44 20.46 -3.15
#